data_AF-D2C7N8-F1
#
_entry.id   AF-D2C7N8-F1
#
_cell.length_a   1.000
_cell.length_b   1.000
_cell.length_c   1.000
_cell.angle_alpha   90.00
_cell.angle_beta   90.00
_cell.angle_gamma   90.00
#
_symmetry.space_group_name_H-M   'P 1'
#
loop_
_entity.id
_entity.type
_entity.pdbx_description
1 polymer ?
#
loop_
_entity_poly.entity_id
_entity_poly.type
_entity_poly.pdbx_seq_one_letter_code
_entity_poly.pdbx_strand_id
1 'polypeptide(L)'
;MMDWKEAEELACKFLKKKGYKILERNYRTKYGEIDIVARDGREIVFVEVKSGSGKVDPLERIDLKKVRNLEQTARFYMIQNKLKGPARVDFVRVTPEGIDHFEGIWLG
;
A
#
# COMPACT_ATOMS: atom_id res chain seq x y z
N MET A 1 -3.11 20.06 -9.17
CA MET A 1 -2.66 18.65 -9.21
C MET A 1 -2.12 18.34 -7.83
N MET A 2 -2.66 17.34 -7.15
CA MET A 2 -2.22 16.98 -5.78
C MET A 2 -0.78 16.46 -5.83
N ASP A 3 0.06 16.92 -4.89
CA ASP A 3 1.44 16.45 -4.83
C ASP A 3 1.52 15.04 -4.20
N TRP A 4 2.60 14.32 -4.49
CA TRP A 4 2.80 12.95 -4.00
C TRP A 4 2.84 12.86 -2.46
N LYS A 5 3.51 13.82 -1.80
CA LYS A 5 3.69 13.80 -0.35
C LYS A 5 2.36 14.03 0.36
N GLU A 6 1.53 14.93 -0.18
CA GLU A 6 0.19 15.22 0.27
C GLU A 6 -0.71 14.00 0.12
N ALA A 7 -0.66 13.31 -1.02
CA ALA A 7 -1.42 12.08 -1.23
C ALA A 7 -1.02 10.97 -0.23
N GLU A 8 0.28 10.73 -0.05
CA GLU A 8 0.78 9.73 0.91
C GLU A 8 0.40 10.08 2.36
N GLU A 9 0.47 11.36 2.72
CA GLU A 9 0.06 11.84 4.05
C GLU A 9 -1.44 11.68 4.28
N LEU A 10 -2.26 11.96 3.27
CA LEU A 10 -3.71 11.74 3.32
C LEU A 10 -4.05 10.26 3.43
N ALA A 11 -3.36 9.39 2.69
CA ALA A 11 -3.51 7.94 2.81
C ALA A 11 -3.14 7.47 4.23
N CYS A 12 -2.04 7.95 4.80
CA CYS A 12 -1.65 7.64 6.18
C CYS A 12 -2.73 8.08 7.18
N LYS A 13 -3.24 9.31 7.06
CA LYS A 13 -4.30 9.84 7.94
C LYS A 13 -5.58 9.02 7.80
N PHE A 14 -5.95 8.65 6.59
CA PHE A 14 -7.12 7.83 6.31
C PHE A 14 -7.01 6.43 6.96
N LEU A 15 -5.88 5.75 6.76
CA LEU A 15 -5.62 4.43 7.35
C LEU A 15 -5.63 4.49 8.89
N LYS A 16 -4.99 5.51 9.48
CA LYS A 16 -5.02 5.74 10.93
C LYS A 16 -6.46 5.91 11.45
N LYS A 17 -7.30 6.67 10.74
CA LYS A 17 -8.73 6.85 11.08
C LYS A 17 -9.51 5.54 10.99
N LYS A 18 -9.15 4.62 10.08
CA LYS A 18 -9.70 3.26 10.01
C LYS A 18 -9.17 2.31 11.10
N GLY A 19 -8.25 2.76 11.96
CA GLY A 19 -7.68 1.95 13.05
C GLY A 19 -6.36 1.26 12.72
N TYR A 20 -5.78 1.51 11.54
CA TYR A 20 -4.51 0.93 11.16
C TYR A 20 -3.36 1.62 11.91
N LYS A 21 -2.37 0.85 12.33
CA LYS A 21 -1.12 1.39 12.86
C LYS A 21 -0.08 1.49 11.75
N ILE A 22 0.33 2.70 11.39
CA ILE A 22 1.44 2.90 10.44
C ILE A 22 2.75 2.46 11.11
N LEU A 23 3.48 1.57 10.44
CA LEU A 23 4.77 1.03 10.88
C LEU A 23 5.92 1.72 10.15
N GLU A 24 5.78 1.93 8.84
CA GLU A 24 6.83 2.50 7.98
C GLU A 24 6.22 3.16 6.74
N ARG A 25 6.98 4.05 6.11
CA ARG A 25 6.61 4.82 4.93
C ARG A 25 7.78 4.86 3.94
N ASN A 26 7.50 4.86 2.64
CA ASN A 26 8.48 4.87 1.55
C ASN A 26 9.57 3.79 1.72
N TYR A 27 9.17 2.55 2.02
CA TYR A 27 10.10 1.44 2.22
C TYR A 27 10.66 0.97 0.88
N ARG A 28 11.98 0.96 0.73
CA ARG A 28 12.66 0.64 -0.54
C ARG A 28 13.60 -0.55 -0.38
N THR A 29 13.61 -1.40 -1.39
CA THR A 29 14.56 -2.51 -1.54
C THR A 29 15.10 -2.53 -2.97
N LYS A 30 16.03 -3.44 -3.26
CA LYS A 30 16.49 -3.69 -4.64
C LYS A 30 15.40 -4.23 -5.57
N TYR A 31 14.30 -4.75 -5.02
CA TYR A 31 13.20 -5.34 -5.81
C TYR A 31 12.12 -4.31 -6.15
N GLY A 32 11.93 -3.30 -5.30
CA GLY A 32 10.86 -2.32 -5.44
C GLY A 32 10.68 -1.44 -4.22
N GLU A 33 9.55 -0.76 -4.19
CA GLU A 33 9.12 0.15 -3.15
C GLU A 33 7.74 -0.28 -2.62
N ILE A 34 7.49 0.03 -1.36
CA ILE A 34 6.17 -0.03 -0.74
C ILE A 34 5.92 1.34 -0.11
N ASP A 35 4.84 1.99 -0.51
CA ASP A 35 4.55 3.35 -0.08
C ASP A 35 4.29 3.43 1.43
N ILE A 36 3.47 2.50 1.95
CA ILE A 36 3.14 2.46 3.38
C ILE A 36 3.14 1.01 3.87
N VAL A 37 3.79 0.77 5.01
CA VAL A 37 3.62 -0.47 5.78
C VAL A 37 2.80 -0.18 7.02
N ALA A 38 1.72 -0.92 7.20
CA ALA A 38 0.79 -0.75 8.30
C ALA A 38 0.46 -2.08 8.98
N ARG A 39 -0.25 -1.99 10.09
CA ARG A 39 -0.79 -3.13 10.83
C ARG A 39 -2.28 -2.96 11.05
N ASP A 40 -3.03 -3.98 10.67
CA ASP A 40 -4.46 -4.14 10.89
C ASP A 40 -4.69 -5.35 11.79
N GLY A 41 -4.89 -5.11 13.09
CA GLY A 41 -4.95 -6.17 14.10
C GLY A 41 -3.69 -7.06 14.11
N ARG A 42 -3.81 -8.27 13.57
CA ARG A 42 -2.71 -9.27 13.48
C ARG A 42 -2.04 -9.30 12.11
N GLU A 43 -2.58 -8.60 11.13
CA GLU A 43 -2.09 -8.59 9.75
C GLU A 43 -1.11 -7.45 9.50
N ILE A 44 -0.03 -7.75 8.78
CA ILE A 44 0.84 -6.72 8.19
C ILE A 44 0.28 -6.36 6.82
N VAL A 45 0.05 -5.07 6.61
CA VAL A 45 -0.57 -4.55 5.40
C VAL A 45 0.46 -3.72 4.65
N PHE A 46 0.76 -4.14 3.44
CA PHE A 46 1.60 -3.40 2.51
C PHE A 46 0.68 -2.59 1.59
N VAL A 47 0.75 -1.27 1.63
CA VAL A 47 -0.20 -0.41 0.93
C VAL A 47 0.53 0.35 -0.16
N GLU A 48 -0.02 0.27 -1.37
CA GLU A 48 0.36 1.16 -2.47
C GLU A 48 -0.62 2.31 -2.59
N VAL A 49 -0.07 3.52 -2.69
CA VAL A 49 -0.83 4.76 -2.82
C VAL A 49 -0.87 5.15 -4.30
N LYS A 50 -2.08 5.38 -4.81
CA LYS A 50 -2.29 5.96 -6.14
C LYS A 50 -2.89 7.36 -5.99
N SER A 51 -2.28 8.35 -6.63
CA SER A 51 -2.83 9.71 -6.76
C SER A 51 -3.17 10.03 -8.22
N GLY A 52 -4.25 10.78 -8.44
CA GLY A 52 -4.66 11.17 -9.78
C GLY A 52 -6.08 11.70 -9.87
N SER A 53 -6.48 12.13 -11.06
CA SER A 53 -7.85 12.57 -11.40
C SER A 53 -8.53 11.54 -12.29
N GLY A 54 -9.84 11.32 -12.10
CA GLY A 54 -10.62 10.36 -12.90
C GLY A 54 -10.61 8.94 -12.32
N LYS A 55 -11.57 8.10 -12.73
CA LYS A 55 -11.72 6.72 -12.22
C LYS A 55 -10.49 5.90 -12.57
N VAL A 56 -9.67 5.53 -11.57
CA VAL A 56 -8.73 4.43 -11.73
C VAL A 56 -9.58 3.18 -11.75
N ASP A 57 -9.53 2.42 -12.83
CA ASP A 57 -10.20 1.14 -12.90
C ASP A 57 -9.61 0.25 -11.79
N PRO A 58 -10.41 -0.31 -10.86
CA PRO A 58 -9.91 -1.33 -9.93
C PRO A 58 -9.26 -2.52 -10.66
N LEU A 59 -9.59 -2.70 -11.95
CA LEU A 59 -9.04 -3.69 -12.86
C LEU A 59 -7.85 -3.18 -13.70
N GLU A 60 -7.32 -1.98 -13.41
CA GLU A 60 -6.13 -1.48 -14.09
C GLU A 60 -5.02 -2.51 -13.92
N ARG A 61 -4.69 -3.21 -15.01
CA ARG A 61 -3.93 -4.45 -14.98
C ARG A 61 -2.59 -4.22 -14.30
N ILE A 62 -2.47 -4.68 -13.07
CA ILE A 62 -1.18 -4.67 -12.37
C ILE A 62 -0.28 -5.64 -13.11
N ASP A 63 0.81 -5.11 -13.69
CA ASP A 63 1.80 -5.93 -14.38
C ASP A 63 2.30 -7.03 -13.44
N LEU A 64 2.36 -8.28 -13.93
CA LEU A 64 2.94 -9.43 -13.22
C LEU A 64 4.33 -9.12 -12.65
N LYS A 65 5.11 -8.26 -13.31
CA LYS A 65 6.38 -7.77 -12.78
C LYS A 65 6.20 -6.94 -11.51
N LYS A 66 5.22 -6.03 -11.49
CA LYS A 66 4.90 -5.23 -10.30
C LYS A 66 4.41 -6.10 -9.14
N VAL A 67 3.58 -7.10 -9.43
CA VAL A 67 3.15 -8.12 -8.45
C VAL A 67 4.35 -8.82 -7.81
N ARG A 68 5.25 -9.37 -8.64
CA ARG A 68 6.45 -10.08 -8.16
C ARG A 68 7.39 -9.18 -7.36
N ASN A 69 7.51 -7.91 -7.74
CA ASN A 69 8.36 -6.95 -7.03
C ASN A 69 7.77 -6.58 -5.68
N LEU A 70 6.45 -6.36 -5.59
CA LEU A 70 5.75 -6.13 -4.33
C LEU A 70 5.88 -7.32 -3.40
N GLU A 71 5.65 -8.54 -3.91
CA GLU A 71 5.78 -9.75 -3.11
C GLU A 71 7.20 -9.92 -2.54
N GLN A 72 8.23 -9.73 -3.35
CA GLN A 72 9.62 -9.82 -2.89
C GLN A 72 9.97 -8.73 -1.87
N THR A 73 9.50 -7.50 -2.10
CA THR A 73 9.73 -6.37 -1.19
C THR A 73 9.05 -6.61 0.16
N ALA A 74 7.79 -7.07 0.14
CA ALA A 74 7.01 -7.43 1.32
C ALA A 74 7.67 -8.59 2.10
N ARG A 75 8.07 -9.67 1.41
CA ARG A 75 8.79 -10.79 2.05
C ARG A 75 10.08 -10.33 2.71
N PHE A 76 10.85 -9.48 2.04
CA PHE A 76 12.09 -8.94 2.59
C PHE A 76 11.83 -8.09 3.84
N TYR A 77 10.80 -7.24 3.82
CA TYR A 77 10.35 -6.48 4.99
C TYR A 77 10.04 -7.38 6.19
N MET A 78 9.24 -8.43 5.97
CA MET A 78 8.84 -9.38 7.01
C MET A 78 10.05 -10.06 7.65
N ILE A 79 11.00 -10.53 6.83
CA ILE A 79 12.22 -11.21 7.30
C ILE A 79 13.10 -10.25 8.08
N GLN A 80 13.39 -9.06 7.53
CA GLN A 80 14.25 -8.06 8.16
C GLN A 80 13.72 -7.65 9.54
N ASN A 81 12.40 -7.46 9.65
CA ASN A 81 11.74 -7.04 10.89
C ASN A 81 11.31 -8.20 11.80
N LYS A 82 11.68 -9.45 11.47
CA LYS A 82 11.32 -10.67 12.21
C LYS A 82 9.82 -10.82 12.44
N LEU A 83 9.02 -10.31 11.51
CA LEU A 83 7.56 -10.37 11.57
C LEU A 83 7.07 -11.74 11.09
N LYS A 84 6.05 -12.26 11.79
CA LYS A 84 5.38 -13.51 11.47
C LYS A 84 3.88 -13.30 11.47
N GLY A 85 3.17 -14.07 10.66
CA GLY A 85 1.72 -14.02 10.58
C GLY A 85 1.23 -13.62 9.20
N PRO A 86 -0.08 -13.42 9.07
CA PRO A 86 -0.71 -13.06 7.81
C PRO A 86 -0.26 -11.68 7.34
N ALA A 87 -0.14 -11.54 6.02
CA ALA A 87 0.13 -10.27 5.38
C ALA A 87 -0.66 -10.16 4.08
N ARG A 88 -1.06 -8.93 3.74
CA ARG A 88 -1.79 -8.63 2.52
C ARG A 88 -1.29 -7.35 1.86
N VAL A 89 -1.71 -7.15 0.62
CA VAL A 89 -1.47 -5.92 -0.13
C VAL A 89 -2.80 -5.20 -0.29
N ASP A 90 -2.84 -3.94 0.12
CA ASP A 90 -3.99 -3.05 -0.05
C ASP A 90 -3.62 -1.91 -1.02
N PHE A 91 -4.62 -1.29 -1.64
CA PHE A 91 -4.44 -0.09 -2.46
C PHE A 91 -5.25 1.06 -1.88
N VAL A 92 -4.61 2.21 -1.70
CA VAL A 92 -5.28 3.45 -1.30
C VAL A 92 -5.20 4.45 -2.43
N ARG A 93 -6.35 4.85 -2.95
CA ARG A 93 -6.45 5.86 -4.00
C ARG A 93 -6.83 7.19 -3.37
N VAL A 94 -6.05 8.23 -3.64
CA VAL A 94 -6.29 9.59 -3.16
C VAL A 94 -6.56 10.50 -4.36
N THR A 95 -7.73 11.12 -4.36
CA THR A 95 -8.19 12.04 -5.40
C THR A 95 -8.78 13.31 -4.78
N PRO A 96 -8.95 14.39 -5.57
CA PRO A 96 -9.70 15.56 -5.09
C PRO A 96 -11.14 15.22 -4.66
N GLU A 97 -11.75 14.19 -5.23
CA GLU A 97 -13.13 13.78 -4.93
C GLU A 97 -13.24 12.90 -3.68
N GLY A 98 -12.14 12.30 -3.21
CA GLY A 98 -12.14 11.43 -2.04
C GLY A 98 -11.02 10.41 -2.00
N ILE A 99 -11.10 9.53 -0.99
CA ILE A 99 -10.14 8.45 -0.74
C ILE A 99 -10.87 7.11 -0.82
N ASP A 100 -10.44 6.25 -1.74
CA ASP A 100 -10.89 4.86 -1.85
C ASP A 100 -9.84 3.94 -1.23
N HIS A 101 -10.28 2.84 -0.62
CA HIS A 101 -9.41 1.82 -0.05
C HIS A 101 -9.88 0.43 -0.43
N PHE A 102 -9.01 -0.28 -1.12
CA PHE A 102 -9.25 -1.63 -1.61
C PHE A 102 -8.37 -2.61 -0.86
N GLU A 103 -9.00 -3.46 -0.04
CA GLU A 103 -8.32 -4.41 0.83
C GLU A 103 -8.09 -5.75 0.12
N GLY A 104 -6.91 -6.34 0.30
CA GLY A 104 -6.60 -7.70 -0.13
C GLY A 104 -6.78 -7.94 -1.63
N ILE A 105 -6.47 -6.96 -2.48
CA ILE A 105 -6.53 -7.14 -3.93
C ILE A 105 -5.59 -8.29 -4.30
N TRP A 106 -6.18 -9.42 -4.69
CA TRP A 106 -5.44 -10.57 -5.20
C TRP A 106 -4.82 -10.21 -6.54
N LEU A 107 -3.52 -10.42 -6.63
CA LEU A 107 -2.72 -10.13 -7.81
C LEU A 107 -2.62 -11.39 -8.69
N GLY A 108 -3.76 -11.85 -9.20
CA GLY A 108 -3.87 -13.06 -10.03
C GLY A 108 -5.28 -13.29 -10.55
#